data_AF-M5AN36-F1
#
_entry.id   AF-M5AN36-F1
#
_cell.length_a   1.000
_cell.length_b   1.000
_cell.length_c   1.000
_cell.angle_alpha   90.00
_cell.angle_beta   90.00
_cell.angle_gamma   90.00
#
_symmetry.space_group_name_H-M   'P 1'
#
loop_
_entity.id
_entity.type
_entity.pdbx_description
1 polymer ?
#
loop_
_entity_poly.entity_id
_entity_poly.type
_entity_poly.pdbx_seq_one_letter_code
_entity_poly.pdbx_strand_id
1 'polypeptide(L)' 'MIAARKNKGLSQAKVAEALRRPQSFVAKYESGERRIDVIEFLDVAEALEIDPCEVLAHVRRLRDR' A
#
# COMPACT_ATOMS: atom_id res chain seq x y z
N MET A 1 -0.15 1.14 4.86
CA MET A 1 -0.68 1.47 3.52
C MET A 1 -2.08 2.11 3.58
N ILE A 2 -3.13 1.42 4.07
CA ILE A 2 -4.51 1.97 4.12
C ILE A 2 -4.58 3.30 4.88
N ALA A 3 -3.98 3.38 6.06
CA ALA A 3 -3.95 4.60 6.87
C ALA A 3 -3.25 5.75 6.12
N ALA A 4 -2.12 5.49 5.47
CA ALA A 4 -1.40 6.48 4.67
C ALA A 4 -2.26 7.02 3.52
N ARG A 5 -2.93 6.14 2.78
CA ARG A 5 -3.88 6.53 1.72
C ARG A 5 -4.99 7.43 2.27
N LYS A 6 -5.63 7.02 3.38
CA LYS A 6 -6.71 7.78 4.01
C LYS A 6 -6.23 9.15 4.52
N ASN A 7 -5.05 9.22 5.14
CA ASN A 7 -4.47 10.48 5.63
C ASN A 7 -4.18 11.47 4.49
N LYS A 8 -3.88 10.97 3.28
CA LYS A 8 -3.74 11.77 2.06
C LYS A 8 -5.06 12.06 1.35
N GLY A 9 -6.20 11.60 1.88
CA GLY A 9 -7.52 11.80 1.25
C GLY A 9 -7.67 11.11 -0.12
N LEU A 10 -6.84 10.12 -0.44
CA LEU A 10 -6.85 9.44 -1.73
C LEU A 10 -7.91 8.33 -1.74
N SER A 11 -8.68 8.22 -2.83
CA SER A 11 -9.53 7.06 -3.08
C SER A 11 -8.69 5.87 -3.56
N GLN A 12 -9.22 4.64 -3.44
CA GLN A 12 -8.56 3.46 -4.02
C GLN A 12 -8.39 3.60 -5.54
N ALA A 13 -9.33 4.25 -6.23
CA ALA A 13 -9.26 4.50 -7.66
C ALA A 13 -8.08 5.43 -8.02
N LYS A 14 -7.84 6.50 -7.24
CA LYS A 14 -6.71 7.42 -7.46
C LYS A 14 -5.36 6.72 -7.30
N VAL A 15 -5.22 5.84 -6.31
CA VAL A 15 -3.98 5.06 -6.12
C VAL A 15 -3.81 4.06 -7.27
N ALA A 16 -4.88 3.41 -7.70
CA ALA A 16 -4.83 2.47 -8.81
C ALA A 16 -4.46 3.15 -10.15
N GLU A 17 -4.95 4.36 -10.39
CA GLU A 17 -4.58 5.21 -11.52
C GLU A 17 -3.07 5.52 -11.52
N ALA A 18 -2.52 5.95 -10.39
CA ALA A 18 -1.08 6.20 -10.24
C ALA A 18 -0.24 4.94 -10.54
N LEU A 19 -0.74 3.77 -10.14
CA LEU A 19 -0.09 2.48 -10.36
C LEU A 19 -0.33 1.90 -11.77
N ARG A 20 -1.18 2.54 -12.59
CA ARG A 20 -1.66 1.99 -13.87
C ARG A 20 -2.24 0.58 -13.72
N ARG A 21 -3.01 0.36 -12.66
CA ARG A 21 -3.69 -0.92 -12.34
C ARG A 21 -5.20 -0.70 -12.21
N PRO A 22 -6.02 -1.76 -12.35
CA PRO A 22 -7.44 -1.68 -12.00
C PRO A 22 -7.64 -1.33 -10.53
N GLN A 23 -8.72 -0.61 -10.17
CA GLN A 23 -9.03 -0.31 -8.77
C GLN A 23 -9.15 -1.56 -7.90
N SER A 24 -9.57 -2.69 -8.48
CA SER A 24 -9.63 -3.98 -7.80
C SER A 24 -8.27 -4.49 -7.31
N PHE A 25 -7.16 -4.09 -7.93
CA PHE A 25 -5.82 -4.37 -7.41
C PHE A 25 -5.64 -3.77 -6.01
N VAL A 26 -6.01 -2.49 -5.85
CA VAL A 26 -5.94 -1.78 -4.56
C VAL A 26 -6.92 -2.37 -3.56
N ALA A 27 -8.17 -2.61 -3.97
CA ALA A 27 -9.16 -3.19 -3.08
C ALA A 27 -8.73 -4.55 -2.52
N LYS A 28 -8.17 -5.42 -3.36
CA LYS A 28 -7.77 -6.79 -2.99
C LYS A 28 -6.57 -6.84 -2.06
N TYR A 29 -5.56 -5.97 -2.24
CA TYR A 29 -4.44 -5.96 -1.29
C TYR A 29 -4.80 -5.23 0.01
N GLU A 30 -5.69 -4.23 -0.03
CA GLU A 30 -6.15 -3.56 1.19
C GLU A 30 -7.08 -4.46 2.02
N SER A 31 -7.85 -5.35 1.40
CA SER A 31 -8.68 -6.34 2.11
C SER A 31 -7.91 -7.58 2.57
N GLY A 32 -6.70 -7.81 2.06
CA GLY A 32 -5.92 -9.02 2.30
C GLY A 32 -6.33 -10.22 1.44
N GLU A 33 -7.27 -10.06 0.50
CA GLU A 33 -7.65 -11.09 -0.49
C GLU A 33 -6.48 -11.46 -1.41
N ARG A 34 -5.62 -10.49 -1.71
CA ARG A 34 -4.41 -10.69 -2.53
C ARG A 34 -3.17 -10.22 -1.78
N ARG A 35 -2.15 -11.08 -1.74
CA ARG A 35 -0.80 -10.69 -1.34
C ARG A 35 -0.11 -9.95 -2.48
N ILE A 36 0.64 -8.91 -2.16
CA ILE A 36 1.53 -8.21 -3.09
C ILE A 36 2.96 -8.68 -2.86
N ASP A 37 3.76 -8.75 -3.91
CA ASP A 37 5.20 -8.98 -3.76
C ASP A 37 5.96 -7.70 -3.33
N VAL A 38 7.26 -7.81 -3.15
CA VAL A 38 8.09 -6.68 -2.68
C VAL A 38 8.16 -5.55 -3.70
N ILE A 39 8.18 -5.85 -5.00
CA ILE A 39 8.22 -4.82 -6.04
C ILE A 39 6.88 -4.07 -6.08
N GLU A 40 5.77 -4.81 -6.07
CA GLU A 40 4.43 -4.21 -5.98
C GLU A 40 4.27 -3.39 -4.68
N PHE A 41 4.86 -3.83 -3.57
CA PHE A 41 4.88 -3.05 -2.33
C PHE A 41 5.64 -1.72 -2.47
N LEU A 42 6.80 -1.72 -3.14
CA LEU A 42 7.57 -0.51 -3.42
C LEU A 42 6.78 0.46 -4.30
N ASP A 43 6.15 -0.04 -5.37
CA ASP A 43 5.31 0.77 -6.26
C ASP A 43 4.17 1.44 -5.49
N VAL A 44 3.50 0.70 -4.60
CA VAL A 44 2.41 1.25 -3.77
C VAL A 44 2.94 2.27 -2.75
N ALA A 45 4.12 2.04 -2.17
CA ALA A 45 4.73 3.00 -1.24
C ALA A 45 5.08 4.31 -1.94
N GLU A 46 5.62 4.24 -3.17
CA GLU A 46 5.89 5.40 -4.01
C GLU A 46 4.60 6.14 -4.39
N ALA A 47 3.57 5.42 -4.86
CA ALA A 47 2.27 6.01 -5.21
C ALA A 47 1.57 6.67 -4.01
N LEU A 48 1.88 6.24 -2.78
CA LEU A 48 1.41 6.84 -1.55
C LEU A 48 2.40 7.86 -0.97
N GLU A 49 3.53 8.12 -1.63
CA GLU A 49 4.67 8.94 -1.20
C GLU A 49 4.99 8.73 0.30
N ILE A 50 5.32 7.48 0.63
CA ILE A 50 5.78 7.05 1.96
C ILE A 50 7.05 6.24 1.82
N ASP A 51 7.90 6.24 2.85
CA ASP A 51 9.10 5.42 2.85
C ASP A 51 8.76 3.93 3.08
N PRO A 52 9.03 3.03 2.13
CA PRO A 52 8.80 1.59 2.31
C PRO A 52 9.61 1.00 3.48
N CYS A 53 10.79 1.55 3.80
CA CYS A 53 11.62 1.10 4.90
C CYS A 53 10.95 1.36 6.26
N GLU A 54 10.28 2.51 6.42
CA GLU A 54 9.53 2.82 7.64
C GLU A 54 8.36 1.86 7.85
N VAL A 55 7.65 1.52 6.77
CA VAL A 55 6.55 0.55 6.81
C VAL A 55 7.06 -0.84 7.22
N LEU A 56 8.16 -1.31 6.64
CA LEU A 56 8.76 -2.59 7.02
C LEU A 56 9.29 -2.58 8.46
N ALA A 57 9.91 -1.50 8.90
CA ALA A 57 10.34 -1.34 10.28
C ALA A 57 9.16 -1.39 11.27
N HIS A 58 8.02 -0.81 10.90
CA HIS A 58 6.78 -0.88 11.69
C HIS A 58 6.22 -2.31 11.74
N VAL A 59 6.13 -2.99 10.60
CA VAL A 59 5.68 -4.39 10.55
C VAL A 59 6.60 -5.31 11.35
N ARG A 60 7.92 -5.12 11.27
CA ARG A 60 8.90 -5.86 12.08
C ARG A 60 8.62 -5.71 13.58
N ARG A 61 8.42 -4.47 14.05
CA ARG A 61 8.06 -4.20 15.46
C ARG A 61 6.75 -4.86 15.89
N LEU A 62 5.77 -5.01 15.00
CA LEU A 62 4.51 -5.68 15.31
C LEU A 62 4.64 -7.19 15.37
N ARG A 63 5.47 -7.78 14.51
CA ARG A 63 5.72 -9.22 14.47
C ARG A 63 6.50 -9.72 15.69
N ASP A 64 7.42 -8.90 16.18
CA ASP A 64 8.30 -9.26 17.30
C ASP A 64 7.64 -8.98 18.68
N ARG A 65 6.32 -8.75 18.72
CA ARG A 65 5.48 -8.64 19.92
C ARG A 65 4.61 -9.88 20.06
#